data_AF-A0A5N7MY19-F1
#
_entry.id   AF-A0A5N7MY19-F1
#
_cell.length_a   1.000
_cell.length_b   1.000
_cell.length_c   1.000
_cell.angle_alpha   90.00
_cell.angle_beta   90.00
_cell.angle_gamma   90.00
#
_symmetry.space_group_name_H-M   'P 1'
#
loop_
_entity.id
_entity.type
_entity.pdbx_description
1 polymer ?
#
loop_
_entity_poly.entity_id
_entity_poly.type
_entity_poly.pdbx_seq_one_letter_code
_entity_poly.pdbx_strand_id
1 'polypeptide(L)'
;MRQRPSVSGAFFGEAIRYARQMVGLLGIMSERLENAFAAVPRESFLGLEPWHVRQGSSGYVALPSNDPVYAYQDVLFALKQERGVNNGSPSLHARMMHALNPAVGSTIAHIGAGTGYYSAILAELVGSSGQVTAVEYDPALAEQAR
;
A
#
# COMPACT_ATOMS: atom_id res chain seq x y z
N MET A 1 1.32 19.10 -16.06
CA MET A 1 1.47 19.45 -14.63
C MET A 1 0.10 19.22 -13.98
N ARG A 2 -0.18 18.02 -13.45
CA ARG A 2 -1.44 17.76 -12.72
C ARG A 2 -1.24 18.18 -11.27
N GLN A 3 -2.10 19.05 -10.75
CA GLN A 3 -2.09 19.44 -9.34
C GLN A 3 -2.34 18.20 -8.48
N ARG A 4 -1.54 18.01 -7.43
CA ARG A 4 -1.81 16.99 -6.40
C ARG A 4 -3.12 17.39 -5.70
N PRO A 5 -4.11 16.49 -5.56
CA PRO A 5 -5.32 16.80 -4.82
C PRO A 5 -4.96 17.11 -3.37
N SER A 6 -5.59 18.14 -2.77
CA SER A 6 -5.35 18.47 -1.36
C SER A 6 -5.99 17.39 -0.49
N VAL A 7 -5.15 16.57 0.13
CA VAL A 7 -5.57 15.60 1.15
C VAL A 7 -6.13 16.39 2.34
N SER A 8 -7.42 16.18 2.66
CA SER A 8 -8.04 16.78 3.85
C SER A 8 -7.24 16.42 5.11
N GLY A 9 -7.11 17.35 6.05
CA GLY A 9 -6.29 17.17 7.26
C GLY A 9 -6.70 15.98 8.15
N ALA A 10 -7.94 15.51 8.03
CA ALA A 10 -8.41 14.30 8.72
C ALA A 10 -7.75 13.02 8.19
N PHE A 11 -7.62 12.89 6.85
CA PHE A 11 -6.96 11.74 6.20
C PHE A 11 -5.47 11.68 6.53
N PHE A 12 -4.81 12.84 6.56
CA PHE A 12 -3.39 12.90 6.93
C PHE A 12 -3.15 12.39 8.37
N GLY A 13 -4.09 12.66 9.28
CA GLY A 13 -4.05 12.13 10.64
C GLY A 13 -4.24 10.61 10.72
N GLU A 14 -5.06 10.01 9.87
CA GLU A 14 -5.28 8.56 9.79
C GLU A 14 -4.06 7.83 9.22
N ALA A 15 -3.51 8.33 8.10
CA ALA A 15 -2.34 7.74 7.46
C ALA A 15 -1.12 7.70 8.40
N ILE A 16 -0.87 8.76 9.18
CA ILE A 16 0.21 8.79 10.18
C ILE A 16 -0.02 7.77 11.30
N ARG A 17 -1.24 7.66 11.83
CA ARG A 17 -1.56 6.68 12.88
C ARG A 17 -1.36 5.26 12.37
N TYR A 18 -1.84 4.98 11.17
CA TYR A 18 -1.64 3.70 10.49
C TYR A 18 -0.17 3.39 10.29
N ALA A 19 0.62 4.33 9.77
CA ALA A 19 2.06 4.12 9.56
C ALA A 19 2.79 3.78 10.87
N ARG A 20 2.52 4.52 11.94
CA ARG A 20 3.05 4.25 13.28
C ARG A 20 2.65 2.88 13.80
N GLN A 21 1.41 2.44 13.55
CA GLN A 21 0.97 1.11 13.94
C GLN A 21 1.72 0.03 13.13
N MET A 22 1.80 0.15 11.81
CA MET A 22 2.43 -0.86 10.95
C MET A 22 3.91 -1.06 11.24
N VAL A 23 4.62 0.03 11.53
CA VAL A 23 6.06 0.02 11.82
C VAL A 23 6.31 -0.30 13.30
N GLY A 24 5.58 0.35 14.22
CA GLY A 24 5.80 0.24 15.66
C GLY A 24 5.44 -1.13 16.24
N LEU A 25 4.40 -1.80 15.75
CA LEU A 25 4.04 -3.17 16.19
C LEU A 25 5.14 -4.21 15.89
N LEU A 26 6.07 -3.87 14.99
CA LEU A 26 7.21 -4.71 14.64
C LEU A 26 8.47 -4.39 15.45
N GLY A 27 8.41 -3.43 16.39
CA GLY A 27 9.58 -2.94 17.13
C GLY A 27 10.57 -2.16 16.28
N ILE A 28 10.15 -1.68 15.10
CA ILE A 28 11.00 -0.92 14.18
C ILE A 28 10.90 0.56 14.57
N MET A 29 12.05 1.22 14.70
CA MET A 29 12.14 2.67 14.90
C MET A 29 12.66 3.32 13.62
N SER A 30 11.76 3.74 12.72
CA SER A 30 12.13 4.33 11.45
C SER A 30 11.12 5.38 10.99
N GLU A 31 11.42 6.65 11.29
CA GLU A 31 10.61 7.78 10.82
C GLU A 31 10.50 7.83 9.29
N ARG A 32 11.57 7.45 8.58
CA ARG A 32 11.58 7.37 7.12
C ARG A 32 10.56 6.35 6.60
N LEU A 33 10.46 5.18 7.22
CA LEU A 33 9.49 4.16 6.81
C LEU A 33 8.07 4.58 7.17
N GLU A 34 7.86 5.17 8.35
CA GLU A 34 6.57 5.73 8.75
C GLU A 34 6.10 6.81 7.76
N ASN A 35 6.97 7.75 7.40
CA ASN A 35 6.64 8.82 6.46
C ASN A 35 6.30 8.27 5.07
N ALA A 36 7.01 7.25 4.59
CA ALA A 36 6.71 6.62 3.30
C ALA A 36 5.33 5.93 3.29
N PHE A 37 4.97 5.23 4.37
CA PHE A 37 3.64 4.63 4.50
C PHE A 37 2.53 5.69 4.61
N ALA A 38 2.78 6.78 5.33
CA ALA A 38 1.82 7.86 5.49
C ALA A 38 1.63 8.72 4.22
N ALA A 39 2.63 8.79 3.36
CA ALA A 39 2.60 9.58 2.13
C ALA A 39 1.74 8.97 1.01
N VAL A 40 1.54 7.65 1.04
CA VAL A 40 0.85 6.91 -0.03
C VAL A 40 -0.58 6.56 0.40
N PRO A 41 -1.62 7.19 -0.20
CA PRO A 41 -3.02 6.97 0.18
C PRO A 41 -3.49 5.59 -0.29
N ARG A 42 -3.56 4.62 0.62
CA ARG A 42 -3.82 3.21 0.28
C ARG A 42 -5.14 3.01 -0.47
N GLU A 43 -6.17 3.77 -0.12
CA GLU A 43 -7.49 3.77 -0.75
C GLU A 43 -7.43 3.98 -2.27
N SER A 44 -6.42 4.70 -2.77
CA SER A 44 -6.25 4.97 -4.21
C SER A 44 -5.85 3.72 -5.01
N PHE A 45 -5.49 2.63 -4.33
CA PHE A 45 -4.97 1.39 -4.93
C PHE A 45 -5.91 0.20 -4.78
N LEU A 46 -7.08 0.37 -4.16
CA LEU A 46 -7.99 -0.74 -3.84
C LEU A 46 -9.08 -0.99 -4.89
N GLY A 47 -9.15 -0.15 -5.93
CA GLY A 47 -10.12 -0.29 -7.01
C GLY A 47 -11.53 0.16 -6.64
N LEU A 48 -12.52 -0.34 -7.39
CA LEU A 48 -13.92 0.12 -7.35
C LEU A 48 -14.70 -0.41 -6.14
N GLU A 49 -15.85 0.20 -5.90
CA GLU A 49 -16.82 -0.22 -4.88
C GLU A 49 -17.58 -1.50 -5.26
N PRO A 50 -17.95 -2.35 -4.26
CA PRO A 50 -17.47 -2.34 -2.88
C PRO A 50 -16.14 -3.08 -2.73
N TRP A 51 -15.28 -2.61 -1.83
CA TRP A 51 -14.09 -3.33 -1.42
C TRP A 51 -14.46 -4.59 -0.63
N HIS A 52 -13.65 -5.62 -0.82
CA HIS A 52 -13.81 -6.90 -0.15
C HIS A 52 -12.58 -7.20 0.70
N VAL A 53 -12.79 -7.62 1.95
CA VAL A 53 -11.72 -7.95 2.89
C VAL A 53 -11.69 -9.46 3.14
N ARG A 54 -10.49 -10.04 3.15
CA ARG A 54 -10.28 -11.45 3.45
C ARG A 54 -10.57 -11.73 4.93
N GLN A 55 -11.47 -12.67 5.21
CA GLN A 55 -11.80 -13.15 6.55
C GLN A 55 -11.26 -14.56 6.79
N GLY A 56 -9.95 -14.67 6.94
CA GLY A 56 -9.28 -15.95 7.20
C GLY A 56 -9.67 -17.05 6.19
N SER A 57 -10.11 -18.20 6.71
CA SER A 57 -10.61 -19.33 5.90
C SER A 57 -12.05 -19.15 5.40
N SER A 58 -12.79 -18.17 5.92
CA SER A 58 -14.20 -17.91 5.58
C SER A 58 -14.39 -17.16 4.25
N GLY A 59 -13.32 -16.92 3.50
CA GLY A 59 -13.37 -16.22 2.21
C GLY A 59 -13.33 -14.71 2.36
N TYR A 60 -14.17 -13.99 1.62
CA TYR A 60 -14.18 -12.53 1.56
C TYR A 60 -15.53 -11.97 2.01
N VAL A 61 -15.50 -10.80 2.64
CA VAL A 61 -16.68 -10.04 3.03
C VAL A 61 -16.65 -8.69 2.35
N ALA A 62 -17.75 -8.32 1.69
CA ALA A 62 -17.95 -6.99 1.14
C ALA A 62 -18.11 -5.98 2.28
N LEU A 63 -17.42 -4.85 2.19
CA LEU A 63 -17.61 -3.73 3.11
C LEU A 63 -18.89 -2.97 2.77
N PRO A 64 -19.52 -2.31 3.77
CA PRO A 64 -20.72 -1.51 3.55
C PRO A 64 -20.47 -0.26 2.70
N SER A 65 -19.22 0.22 2.63
CA SER A 65 -18.77 1.34 1.81
C SER A 65 -17.24 1.30 1.64
N ASN A 66 -16.70 2.03 0.65
CA ASN A 66 -15.25 2.26 0.52
C ASN A 66 -14.79 3.46 1.35
N ASP A 67 -15.21 3.50 2.61
CA ASP A 67 -14.72 4.50 3.56
C ASP A 67 -13.20 4.26 3.80
N PRO A 68 -12.33 5.27 3.58
CA PRO A 68 -10.90 5.12 3.79
C PRO A 68 -10.52 4.62 5.20
N VAL A 69 -11.37 4.80 6.22
CA VAL A 69 -11.15 4.22 7.56
C VAL A 69 -10.88 2.71 7.53
N TYR A 70 -11.44 1.98 6.56
CA TYR A 70 -11.20 0.55 6.39
C TYR A 70 -9.81 0.26 5.78
N ALA A 71 -9.32 1.13 4.91
CA ALA A 71 -8.04 0.94 4.23
C ALA A 71 -6.85 1.05 5.19
N TYR A 72 -6.97 1.82 6.27
CA TYR A 72 -5.90 2.09 7.23
C TYR A 72 -5.80 1.04 8.37
N GLN A 73 -5.81 -0.24 7.99
CA GLN A 73 -5.71 -1.40 8.90
C GLN A 73 -4.80 -2.48 8.31
N ASP A 74 -4.22 -3.34 9.15
CA ASP A 74 -3.41 -4.49 8.69
C ASP A 74 -4.30 -5.65 8.19
N VAL A 75 -5.06 -5.39 7.13
CA VAL A 75 -6.00 -6.33 6.53
C VAL A 75 -5.68 -6.55 5.06
N LEU A 76 -6.20 -7.64 4.49
CA LEU A 76 -6.01 -7.96 3.08
C LEU A 76 -7.27 -7.60 2.28
N PHE A 77 -7.14 -6.63 1.40
CA PHE A 77 -8.19 -6.29 0.43
C PHE A 77 -8.06 -7.17 -0.82
N ALA A 78 -9.17 -7.65 -1.35
CA ALA A 78 -9.20 -8.36 -2.62
C ALA A 78 -8.88 -7.39 -3.77
N LEU A 79 -7.96 -7.78 -4.64
CA LEU A 79 -7.76 -7.14 -5.94
C LEU A 79 -8.39 -7.97 -7.07
N LYS A 80 -8.31 -9.30 -6.96
CA LYS A 80 -9.07 -10.26 -7.79
C LYS A 80 -9.53 -11.44 -6.93
N GLN A 81 -10.76 -11.32 -6.43
CA GLN A 81 -11.35 -12.28 -5.50
C GLN A 81 -11.44 -13.69 -6.09
N GLU A 82 -11.83 -13.80 -7.37
CA GLU A 82 -11.98 -15.04 -8.10
C GLU A 82 -10.66 -15.82 -8.28
N ARG A 83 -9.53 -15.14 -8.09
CA ARG A 83 -8.18 -15.73 -8.11
C ARG A 83 -7.51 -15.75 -6.73
N GLY A 84 -8.20 -15.27 -5.70
CA GLY A 84 -7.65 -15.13 -4.35
C GLY A 84 -6.50 -14.13 -4.23
N VAL A 85 -6.38 -13.18 -5.17
CA VAL A 85 -5.30 -12.18 -5.20
C VAL A 85 -5.69 -10.98 -4.34
N ASN A 86 -4.78 -10.59 -3.44
CA ASN A 86 -5.00 -9.53 -2.46
C ASN A 86 -3.94 -8.44 -2.58
N ASN A 87 -4.23 -7.25 -2.04
CA ASN A 87 -3.33 -6.12 -2.05
C ASN A 87 -2.12 -6.27 -1.11
N GLY A 88 -2.03 -7.37 -0.33
CA GLY A 88 -0.96 -7.69 0.62
C GLY A 88 -1.10 -7.03 2.00
N SER A 89 -0.51 -7.64 3.05
CA SER A 89 -0.54 -7.11 4.42
C SER A 89 0.46 -5.96 4.57
N PRO A 90 0.01 -4.79 5.06
CA PRO A 90 0.89 -3.66 5.35
C PRO A 90 2.01 -3.95 6.32
N SER A 91 1.74 -4.63 7.45
CA SER A 91 2.79 -4.92 8.44
C SER A 91 3.84 -5.88 7.88
N LEU A 92 3.42 -6.84 7.06
CA LEU A 92 4.34 -7.73 6.35
C LEU A 92 5.28 -6.92 5.44
N HIS A 93 4.74 -5.99 4.66
CA HIS A 93 5.54 -5.16 3.76
C HIS A 93 6.41 -4.17 4.52
N ALA A 94 5.95 -3.60 5.63
CA ALA A 94 6.78 -2.76 6.50
C ALA A 94 8.01 -3.54 7.01
N ARG A 95 7.81 -4.80 7.46
CA ARG A 95 8.91 -5.69 7.87
C ARG A 95 9.88 -5.95 6.71
N MET A 96 9.36 -6.28 5.53
CA MET A 96 10.17 -6.58 4.34
C MET A 96 10.96 -5.35 3.87
N MET A 97 10.33 -4.17 3.82
CA MET A 97 10.99 -2.93 3.41
C MET A 97 12.03 -2.48 4.44
N HIS A 98 11.79 -2.70 5.73
CA HIS A 98 12.80 -2.46 6.76
C HIS A 98 14.02 -3.38 6.58
N ALA A 99 13.79 -4.68 6.35
CA ALA A 99 14.87 -5.64 6.11
C ALA A 99 15.65 -5.35 4.81
N LEU A 100 14.94 -4.94 3.75
CA LEU A 100 15.54 -4.56 2.48
C LEU A 100 16.38 -3.27 2.61
N ASN A 101 15.99 -2.37 3.53
CA ASN A 101 16.59 -1.06 3.75
C ASN A 101 16.90 -0.28 2.45
N PRO A 102 15.90 0.05 1.61
CA PRO A 102 16.09 0.81 0.38
C PRO A 102 16.92 2.07 0.61
N ALA A 103 18.01 2.26 -0.13
CA ALA A 103 18.76 3.51 -0.09
C ALA A 103 18.10 4.56 -1.02
N VAL A 104 18.25 5.84 -0.69
CA VAL A 104 17.90 6.92 -1.62
C VAL A 104 18.76 6.77 -2.89
N GLY A 105 18.15 6.91 -4.05
CA GLY A 105 18.81 6.70 -5.34
C GLY A 105 18.92 5.25 -5.79
N SER A 106 18.46 4.27 -5.00
CA SER A 106 18.53 2.86 -5.40
C SER A 106 17.53 2.50 -6.51
N THR A 107 17.88 1.48 -7.27
CA THR A 107 16.99 0.83 -8.25
C THR A 107 16.41 -0.43 -7.63
N ILE A 108 15.08 -0.57 -7.65
CA ILE A 108 14.36 -1.70 -7.06
C ILE A 108 13.46 -2.35 -8.12
N ALA A 109 13.47 -3.67 -8.18
CA ALA A 109 12.46 -4.45 -8.90
C ALA A 109 11.44 -5.02 -7.91
N HIS A 110 10.16 -4.73 -8.13
CA HIS A 110 9.05 -5.26 -7.33
C HIS A 110 8.20 -6.19 -8.19
N ILE A 111 8.25 -7.50 -7.91
CA ILE A 111 7.57 -8.55 -8.70
C ILE A 111 6.28 -8.96 -7.99
N GLY A 112 5.16 -8.92 -8.71
CA GLY A 112 3.81 -9.10 -8.14
C GLY A 112 3.26 -7.80 -7.57
N ALA A 113 3.36 -6.71 -8.33
CA ALA A 113 3.03 -5.37 -7.86
C ALA A 113 1.54 -5.13 -7.58
N GLY A 114 0.65 -5.98 -8.10
CA GLY A 114 -0.79 -5.77 -8.05
C GLY A 114 -1.16 -4.42 -8.65
N THR A 115 -1.94 -3.64 -7.89
CA THR A 115 -2.31 -2.27 -8.25
C THR A 115 -1.25 -1.22 -7.89
N GLY A 116 -0.12 -1.61 -7.28
CA GLY A 116 1.04 -0.74 -7.13
C GLY A 116 1.23 -0.03 -5.79
N TYR A 117 0.39 -0.30 -4.77
CA TYR A 117 0.48 0.38 -3.46
C TYR A 117 1.88 0.33 -2.84
N TYR A 118 2.48 -0.86 -2.75
CA TYR A 118 3.83 -1.01 -2.19
C TYR A 118 4.93 -0.54 -3.13
N SER A 119 4.69 -0.54 -4.44
CA SER A 119 5.61 0.08 -5.41
C SER A 119 5.70 1.58 -5.19
N ALA A 120 4.57 2.24 -4.90
CA ALA A 120 4.54 3.66 -4.57
C ALA A 120 5.27 3.96 -3.25
N ILE A 121 5.12 3.12 -2.23
CA ILE A 121 5.87 3.29 -0.97
C ILE A 121 7.38 3.11 -1.20
N LEU A 122 7.78 2.12 -2.01
CA LEU A 122 9.18 1.95 -2.39
C LEU A 122 9.70 3.17 -3.16
N ALA A 123 8.88 3.78 -4.02
CA ALA A 123 9.23 5.00 -4.74
C ALA A 123 9.46 6.19 -3.79
N GLU A 124 8.62 6.35 -2.77
CA GLU A 124 8.83 7.35 -1.71
C GLU A 124 10.14 7.10 -0.95
N LEU A 125 10.49 5.84 -0.68
CA LEU A 125 11.74 5.50 -0.01
C LEU A 125 12.96 5.85 -0.90
N VAL A 126 13.01 5.38 -2.14
CA VAL A 126 14.19 5.61 -3.00
C VAL A 126 14.31 7.06 -3.48
N GLY A 127 13.23 7.84 -3.40
CA GLY A 127 13.20 9.25 -3.75
C GLY A 127 13.37 9.51 -5.25
N SER A 128 13.42 10.78 -5.64
CA SER A 128 13.43 11.21 -7.04
C SER A 128 14.69 10.83 -7.83
N SER A 129 15.78 10.50 -7.15
CA SER A 129 17.01 9.99 -7.77
C SER A 129 17.01 8.47 -7.95
N GLY A 130 16.03 7.77 -7.37
CA GLY A 130 15.89 6.32 -7.47
C GLY A 130 14.88 5.89 -8.54
N GLN A 131 14.74 4.58 -8.71
CA GLN A 131 13.80 3.99 -9.67
C GLN A 131 13.19 2.71 -9.12
N VAL A 132 11.87 2.56 -9.28
CA VAL A 132 11.15 1.31 -8.98
C VAL A 132 10.57 0.76 -10.27
N THR A 133 10.97 -0.46 -10.65
CA THR A 133 10.36 -1.23 -11.72
C THR A 133 9.36 -2.21 -11.11
N ALA A 134 8.08 -1.90 -11.27
CA ALA A 134 6.99 -2.76 -10.85
C ALA A 134 6.62 -3.74 -11.98
N VAL A 135 6.57 -5.04 -11.69
CA VAL A 135 6.16 -6.09 -12.62
C VAL A 135 4.90 -6.75 -12.09
N GLU A 136 3.85 -6.76 -12.89
CA GLU A 136 2.58 -7.42 -12.60
C GLU A 136 2.21 -8.35 -13.77
N TYR A 137 1.79 -9.56 -13.44
CA TYR A 137 1.44 -10.59 -14.43
C TYR A 137 0.04 -10.34 -15.01
N ASP A 138 -0.90 -9.89 -14.18
CA ASP A 138 -2.27 -9.64 -14.61
C ASP A 138 -2.39 -8.27 -15.29
N PRO A 139 -2.74 -8.20 -16.59
CA PRO A 139 -2.74 -6.95 -17.34
C PRO A 139 -3.78 -5.94 -16.82
N ALA A 140 -4.89 -6.41 -16.22
CA ALA A 140 -5.90 -5.51 -15.66
C ALA A 140 -5.40 -4.86 -14.36
N LEU A 141 -4.67 -5.60 -13.53
CA LEU A 141 -4.04 -5.05 -12.33
C LEU A 141 -2.89 -4.09 -12.69
N ALA A 142 -2.08 -4.46 -13.70
CA ALA A 142 -1.03 -3.60 -14.21
C ALA A 142 -1.56 -2.27 -14.78
N GLU A 143 -2.72 -2.29 -15.44
CA GLU A 143 -3.35 -1.07 -15.96
C GLU A 143 -3.88 -0.17 -14.85
N GLN A 144 -4.46 -0.74 -13.78
CA GLN A 144 -4.91 0.01 -12.61
C GLN A 144 -3.75 0.69 -11.85
N ALA A 145 -2.53 0.22 -12.03
CA ALA A 145 -1.33 0.77 -11.39
C ALA A 145 -0.73 2.00 -12.12
N ARG A 146 -1.27 2.40 -13.28
CA ARG A 146 -0.79 3.53 -14.10
C ARG A 146 -1.51 4.84 -13.77
#